data_AF-A0A927AKD7-F1
#
_entry.id   AF-A0A927AKD7-F1
#
_cell.length_a   1.000
_cell.length_b   1.000
_cell.length_c   1.000
_cell.angle_alpha   90.00
_cell.angle_beta   90.00
_cell.angle_gamma   90.00
#
_symmetry.space_group_name_H-M   'P 1'
#
loop_
_entity.id
_entity.type
_entity.pdbx_description
1 polymer ?
#
loop_
_entity_poly.entity_id
_entity_poly.type
_entity_poly.pdbx_seq_one_letter_code
_entity_poly.pdbx_strand_id
1 'polypeptide(L)'
;MNSPFLVPFWIALGAIPGALSRYYIAIFSAKKIDARFPYGTLIVNLSGAFLIGFASQLLSAMVASQALKLFVLVGFLGSYTTFSTYELDADVLFEVGEPKQAFLYWLGSPVFGAICIGLGALVAQKLF
;
A
#
# COMPACT_ATOMS: atom_id res chain seq x y z
N MET A 1 -1.02 13.96 26.98
CA MET A 1 -2.39 13.90 26.42
C MET A 1 -2.28 14.23 24.93
N ASN A 2 -2.68 13.32 24.03
CA ASN A 2 -2.66 13.61 22.60
C ASN A 2 -3.73 14.67 22.32
N SER A 3 -3.30 15.88 21.95
CA SER A 3 -4.24 16.93 21.55
C SER A 3 -5.08 16.44 20.36
N PRO A 4 -6.41 16.62 20.38
CA PRO A 4 -7.31 16.10 19.33
C PRO A 4 -6.96 16.63 17.93
N PHE A 5 -6.24 17.74 17.83
CA PHE A 5 -5.79 18.34 16.57
C PHE A 5 -4.48 17.75 16.03
N LEU A 6 -3.64 17.16 16.89
CA LEU A 6 -2.32 16.65 16.48
C LEU A 6 -2.43 15.31 15.74
N VAL A 7 -3.40 14.47 16.10
CA VAL A 7 -3.62 13.18 15.42
C VAL A 7 -3.92 13.34 13.93
N PRO A 8 -4.96 14.10 13.51
CA PRO A 8 -5.28 14.29 12.10
C PRO A 8 -4.15 15.02 11.35
N PHE A 9 -3.42 15.92 12.02
CA PHE A 9 -2.27 16.61 11.44
C PHE A 9 -1.18 15.64 10.97
N TRP A 10 -0.76 14.70 11.83
CA TRP A 10 0.27 13.72 11.45
C TRP A 10 -0.19 12.77 10.36
N ILE A 11 -1.46 12.33 10.40
CA ILE A 11 -2.06 11.50 9.36
C ILE A 11 -2.04 12.26 8.03
N ALA A 12 -2.51 13.52 8.00
CA ALA A 12 -2.56 14.33 6.79
C ALA A 12 -1.17 14.56 6.18
N LEU A 13 -0.16 14.85 7.02
CA LEU A 13 1.22 15.02 6.57
C LEU A 13 1.80 13.76 5.90
N GLY A 14 1.45 12.57 6.38
CA GLY A 14 1.85 11.32 5.73
C GLY A 14 0.99 11.02 4.49
N ALA A 15 -0.31 11.33 4.56
CA ALA A 15 -1.27 10.97 3.52
C ALA A 15 -0.99 11.68 2.19
N ILE A 16 -0.56 12.94 2.22
CA ILE A 16 -0.22 13.72 1.01
C ILE A 16 0.87 13.00 0.18
N PRO A 17 2.08 12.74 0.72
CA PRO A 17 3.11 12.06 -0.04
C PRO A 17 2.72 10.63 -0.44
N GLY A 18 1.99 9.89 0.40
CA GLY A 18 1.54 8.53 0.03
C GLY A 18 0.62 8.54 -1.19
N ALA A 19 -0.36 9.45 -1.23
CA ALA A 19 -1.29 9.58 -2.34
C ALA A 19 -0.58 10.04 -3.64
N LEU A 20 0.36 10.98 -3.52
CA LEU A 20 1.16 11.44 -4.66
C LEU A 20 2.06 10.32 -5.20
N SER A 21 2.75 9.57 -4.34
CA SER A 21 3.54 8.41 -4.75
C SER A 21 2.69 7.38 -5.50
N ARG A 22 1.50 7.05 -4.98
CA ARG A 22 0.55 6.15 -5.66
C ARG A 22 0.18 6.67 -7.04
N TYR A 23 -0.18 7.95 -7.14
CA TYR A 23 -0.55 8.58 -8.42
C TYR A 23 0.58 8.51 -9.46
N TYR A 24 1.80 8.87 -9.08
CA TYR A 24 2.93 8.86 -10.02
C TYR A 24 3.34 7.43 -10.43
N ILE A 25 3.27 6.46 -9.52
CA ILE A 25 3.53 5.04 -9.85
C ILE A 25 2.47 4.52 -10.82
N ALA A 26 1.19 4.87 -10.63
CA ALA A 26 0.13 4.48 -11.56
C ALA A 26 0.39 5.03 -12.97
N ILE A 27 0.72 6.32 -13.09
CA ILE A 27 1.05 6.95 -14.38
C ILE A 27 2.29 6.33 -15.02
N PHE A 28 3.34 6.10 -14.23
CA PHE A 28 4.57 5.51 -14.74
C PHE A 28 4.33 4.10 -15.27
N SER A 29 3.58 3.28 -14.51
CA SER A 29 3.26 1.90 -14.88
C SER A 29 2.46 1.82 -16.18
N ALA A 30 1.44 2.68 -16.32
CA ALA A 30 0.64 2.77 -17.54
C ALA A 30 1.47 3.17 -18.78
N LYS A 31 2.53 3.97 -18.59
CA LYS A 31 3.41 4.41 -19.69
C LYS A 31 4.50 3.40 -20.06
N LYS A 32 4.90 2.52 -19.14
CA LYS A 32 6.14 1.73 -19.28
C LYS A 32 5.96 0.22 -19.34
N ILE A 33 4.83 -0.32 -18.87
CA ILE A 33 4.61 -1.76 -18.78
C ILE A 33 3.53 -2.19 -19.78
N ASP A 34 2.26 -2.09 -19.39
CA ASP A 34 1.08 -2.29 -20.25
C ASP A 34 -0.08 -1.55 -19.57
N ALA A 35 -0.97 -0.96 -20.38
CA ALA A 35 -2.17 -0.29 -19.90
C ALA A 35 -3.37 -1.24 -19.76
N ARG A 36 -3.29 -2.46 -20.31
CA ARG A 36 -4.38 -3.45 -20.25
C ARG A 36 -4.51 -4.15 -18.90
N PHE A 37 -3.45 -4.14 -18.09
CA PHE A 37 -3.46 -4.75 -16.77
C PHE A 37 -3.09 -3.71 -15.70
N PRO A 38 -3.73 -3.73 -14.52
CA PRO A 38 -3.57 -2.72 -13.46
C PRO A 38 -2.26 -2.87 -12.67
N TYR A 39 -1.11 -2.84 -13.36
CA TYR A 39 0.21 -2.98 -12.74
C TYR A 39 0.49 -1.89 -11.70
N GLY A 40 0.04 -0.65 -11.95
CA GLY A 40 0.22 0.45 -11.01
C GLY A 40 -0.38 0.14 -9.64
N THR A 41 -1.66 -0.26 -9.62
CA THR A 41 -2.38 -0.63 -8.40
C THR A 41 -1.76 -1.88 -7.74
N LEU A 42 -1.39 -2.89 -8.54
CA LEU A 42 -0.72 -4.09 -8.03
C LEU A 42 0.59 -3.74 -7.31
N ILE A 43 1.44 -2.93 -7.95
CA ILE A 43 2.75 -2.54 -7.42
C ILE A 43 2.59 -1.81 -6.09
N VAL A 44 1.72 -0.79 -6.02
CA VAL A 44 1.56 -0.01 -4.79
C VAL A 44 0.99 -0.85 -3.65
N ASN A 45 0.05 -1.75 -3.94
CA ASN A 45 -0.53 -2.59 -2.90
C ASN A 45 0.45 -3.65 -2.39
N LEU A 46 1.18 -4.35 -3.27
CA LEU A 46 2.15 -5.37 -2.84
C LEU A 46 3.38 -4.77 -2.14
N SER A 47 3.93 -3.70 -2.70
CA SER A 47 5.05 -3.00 -2.05
C SER A 47 4.60 -2.32 -0.76
N GLY A 48 3.40 -1.75 -0.71
CA GLY A 48 2.83 -1.18 0.51
C GLY A 48 2.59 -2.22 1.60
N ALA A 49 2.12 -3.41 1.22
CA ALA A 49 1.98 -4.56 2.12
C ALA A 49 3.33 -5.00 2.70
N PHE A 50 4.38 -5.07 1.88
CA PHE A 50 5.74 -5.32 2.37
C PHE A 50 6.21 -4.22 3.33
N LEU A 51 6.07 -2.96 2.92
CA LEU A 51 6.54 -1.82 3.69
C LEU A 51 5.81 -1.67 5.03
N ILE A 52 4.51 -1.96 5.11
CA ILE A 52 3.77 -1.88 6.38
C ILE A 52 4.16 -3.01 7.33
N GLY A 53 4.42 -4.21 6.82
CA GLY A 53 5.00 -5.31 7.60
C GLY A 53 6.37 -4.94 8.18
N PHE A 54 7.25 -4.38 7.35
CA PHE A 54 8.57 -3.92 7.77
C PHE A 54 8.50 -2.75 8.77
N ALA A 55 7.76 -1.70 8.42
CA ALA A 55 7.69 -0.47 9.21
C ALA A 55 7.01 -0.69 10.55
N SER A 56 5.97 -1.51 10.63
CA SER A 56 5.29 -1.81 11.90
C SER A 56 6.25 -2.44 12.92
N GLN A 57 7.07 -3.41 12.47
CA GLN A 57 8.07 -4.05 13.32
C GLN A 57 9.20 -3.09 13.69
N LEU A 58 9.77 -2.35 12.72
CA LEU A 58 10.84 -1.39 12.96
C LEU A 58 10.42 -0.30 13.95
N LEU A 59 9.25 0.32 13.73
CA LEU A 59 8.73 1.36 14.61
C LEU A 59 8.42 0.82 16.02
N SER A 60 8.08 -0.46 16.15
CA SER A 60 7.94 -1.09 17.45
C SER A 60 9.30 -1.29 18.14
N ALA A 61 10.29 -1.81 17.42
CA ALA A 61 11.64 -2.05 17.95
C ALA A 61 12.32 -0.75 18.42
N MET A 62 12.12 0.34 17.67
CA MET A 62 12.65 1.67 18.02
C MET A 62 11.84 2.40 19.11
N VAL A 63 10.77 1.80 19.62
CA VAL A 63 9.82 2.47 20.56
C VAL A 63 9.36 3.82 20.00
N ALA A 64 9.03 3.84 18.71
CA ALA A 64 8.71 5.07 17.99
C ALA A 64 7.49 5.78 18.59
N SER A 65 7.52 7.12 18.52
CA SER A 65 6.43 7.97 18.99
C SER A 65 5.12 7.68 18.24
N GLN A 66 3.99 7.94 18.91
CA GLN A 66 2.68 7.78 18.28
C GLN A 66 2.51 8.66 17.04
N ALA A 67 3.11 9.86 17.05
CA ALA A 67 3.11 10.76 15.90
C ALA A 67 3.75 10.13 14.66
N LEU A 68 4.91 9.48 14.82
CA LEU A 68 5.60 8.83 13.72
C LEU A 68 4.81 7.61 13.19
N LYS A 69 4.21 6.82 14.09
CA LYS A 69 3.33 5.71 13.70
C LYS A 69 2.12 6.17 12.89
N LEU A 70 1.47 7.26 13.31
CA LEU A 70 0.34 7.84 12.58
C LEU A 70 0.77 8.39 11.21
N PHE A 71 1.90 9.08 11.15
CA PHE A 71 2.44 9.59 9.89
C PHE A 71 2.75 8.47 8.90
N VAL A 72 3.48 7.43 9.33
CA VAL A 72 3.95 6.36 8.43
C VAL A 72 2.86 5.34 8.12
N LEU A 73 2.26 4.74 9.15
CA LEU A 73 1.38 3.58 8.97
C LEU A 73 -0.01 4.00 8.48
N VAL A 74 -0.58 5.04 9.09
CA VAL A 74 -1.94 5.49 8.79
C VAL A 74 -1.94 6.52 7.66
N GLY A 75 -1.05 7.50 7.72
CA GLY A 75 -0.93 8.55 6.71
C GLY A 75 -0.36 8.00 5.41
N PHE A 76 0.96 7.81 5.36
CA PHE A 76 1.67 7.47 4.13
C PHE A 76 1.25 6.12 3.56
N LEU A 77 1.42 5.02 4.31
CA LEU A 77 1.12 3.68 3.79
C LEU A 77 -0.38 3.47 3.56
N GLY A 78 -1.21 4.10 4.39
CA GLY A 78 -2.67 4.08 4.23
C GLY A 78 -3.17 4.78 2.96
N SER A 79 -2.55 5.89 2.53
CA SER A 79 -2.93 6.58 1.28
C SER A 79 -2.14 6.12 0.04
N TYR A 80 -0.98 5.49 0.28
CA TYR A 80 -0.14 4.85 -0.74
C TYR A 80 -0.77 3.60 -1.32
N THR A 81 -1.44 2.81 -0.48
CA THR A 81 -2.21 1.63 -0.90
C THR A 81 -3.66 2.00 -1.18
N THR A 82 -4.39 1.14 -1.90
CA THR A 82 -5.80 1.40 -2.22
C THR A 82 -6.57 0.11 -2.45
N PHE A 83 -7.67 -0.06 -1.71
CA PHE A 83 -8.61 -1.15 -1.93
C PHE A 83 -9.66 -0.79 -2.98
N SER A 84 -10.20 0.43 -2.95
CA SER A 84 -11.26 0.86 -3.86
C SER A 84 -10.83 0.89 -5.33
N THR A 85 -9.62 1.38 -5.63
CA THR A 85 -9.10 1.34 -7.01
C THR A 85 -8.81 -0.10 -7.45
N TYR A 86 -8.35 -0.96 -6.54
CA TYR A 86 -8.14 -2.38 -6.83
C TYR A 86 -9.43 -3.12 -7.19
N GLU A 87 -10.53 -2.90 -6.45
CA GLU A 87 -11.83 -3.51 -6.78
C GLU A 87 -12.36 -2.97 -8.13
N LEU A 88 -12.20 -1.68 -8.40
CA LEU A 88 -12.57 -1.09 -9.70
C LEU A 88 -11.74 -1.69 -10.85
N ASP A 89 -10.44 -1.87 -10.65
CA ASP A 89 -9.55 -2.49 -11.64
C ASP A 89 -9.96 -3.95 -11.91
N ALA A 90 -10.38 -4.69 -10.87
CA ALA A 90 -10.88 -6.06 -11.02
C ALA A 90 -12.20 -6.10 -11.82
N ASP A 91 -13.13 -5.21 -11.51
CA ASP A 91 -14.41 -5.08 -12.21
C ASP A 91 -14.23 -4.77 -13.70
N VAL A 92 -13.35 -3.81 -14.03
CA VAL A 92 -13.00 -3.49 -15.42
C VAL A 92 -12.42 -4.70 -16.16
N LEU A 93 -11.55 -5.49 -15.52
CA LEU A 93 -11.01 -6.72 -16.13
C LEU A 93 -12.10 -7.76 -16.40
N PHE A 94 -13.13 -7.84 -15.54
CA PHE A 94 -14.28 -8.70 -15.79
C PHE A 94 -15.11 -8.22 -16.98
N GLU A 95 -15.36 -6.91 -17.09
CA GLU A 95 -16.16 -6.32 -18.18
C GLU A 95 -15.52 -6.50 -19.56
N VAL A 96 -14.19 -6.39 -19.66
CA VAL A 96 -13.46 -6.46 -20.95
C VAL A 96 -13.32 -7.91 -21.47
N GLY A 97 -13.90 -8.90 -20.77
CA GLY A 97 -13.97 -10.28 -21.22
C GLY A 97 -12.72 -11.11 -20.91
N GLU A 98 -11.94 -10.70 -19.90
CA GLU A 98 -10.72 -11.39 -19.44
C GLU A 98 -10.92 -12.03 -18.03
N PRO A 99 -11.93 -12.91 -17.83
CA PRO A 99 -12.35 -13.36 -16.50
C PRO A 99 -11.26 -14.11 -15.73
N LYS A 100 -10.36 -14.80 -16.45
CA LYS A 100 -9.21 -15.47 -15.84
C LYS A 100 -8.23 -14.47 -15.24
N GLN A 101 -7.92 -13.39 -15.95
CA GLN A 101 -7.00 -12.36 -15.46
C GLN A 101 -7.63 -11.58 -14.31
N ALA A 102 -8.91 -11.23 -14.44
CA ALA A 102 -9.68 -10.57 -13.39
C ALA A 102 -9.67 -11.40 -12.09
N PHE A 103 -9.96 -12.71 -12.18
CA PHE A 103 -9.94 -13.60 -11.02
C PHE A 103 -8.54 -13.76 -10.41
N LEU A 104 -7.51 -13.91 -11.23
CA LEU A 104 -6.12 -14.00 -10.75
C LEU A 104 -5.67 -12.70 -10.08
N TYR A 105 -6.05 -11.55 -10.63
CA TYR A 105 -5.76 -10.24 -10.03
C TYR A 105 -6.52 -10.06 -8.71
N TRP A 106 -7.83 -10.31 -8.72
CA TRP A 106 -8.70 -10.18 -7.56
C TRP A 106 -8.26 -11.11 -6.43
N LEU A 107 -8.14 -12.41 -6.67
CA LEU A 107 -7.76 -13.35 -5.60
C LEU A 107 -6.25 -13.32 -5.29
N GLY A 108 -5.41 -13.15 -6.30
CA GLY A 108 -3.97 -13.21 -6.14
C GLY A 108 -3.40 -12.01 -5.37
N SER A 109 -3.90 -10.80 -5.64
CA SER A 109 -3.38 -9.58 -4.99
C SER A 109 -3.38 -9.63 -3.45
N PRO A 110 -4.49 -9.97 -2.76
CA PRO A 110 -4.49 -10.09 -1.29
C PRO A 110 -3.66 -11.27 -0.79
N VAL A 111 -3.61 -12.39 -1.51
CA VAL A 111 -2.78 -13.56 -1.14
C VAL A 111 -1.29 -13.19 -1.18
N PHE A 112 -0.83 -12.60 -2.28
CA PHE A 112 0.56 -12.11 -2.38
C PHE A 112 0.81 -10.96 -1.40
N GLY A 113 -0.17 -10.09 -1.15
CA GLY A 113 -0.09 -9.04 -0.14
C GLY A 113 0.18 -9.58 1.26
N ALA A 114 -0.52 -10.65 1.67
CA ALA A 114 -0.29 -11.31 2.95
C ALA A 114 1.13 -11.88 3.06
N ILE A 115 1.65 -12.48 1.97
CA ILE A 115 3.05 -12.95 1.90
C ILE A 115 4.01 -11.76 2.05
N CYS A 116 3.76 -10.66 1.33
CA CYS A 116 4.58 -9.45 1.38
C CYS A 116 4.65 -8.87 2.80
N ILE A 117 3.53 -8.79 3.54
CA ILE A 117 3.53 -8.35 4.95
C ILE A 117 4.46 -9.22 5.79
N GLY A 118 4.33 -10.54 5.68
CA GLY A 118 5.18 -11.49 6.41
C GLY A 118 6.66 -11.32 6.09
N LEU A 119 7.01 -11.20 4.80
CA LEU A 119 8.38 -10.96 4.37
C LEU A 119 8.94 -9.63 4.89
N GLY A 120 8.15 -8.55 4.85
CA GLY A 120 8.56 -7.26 5.39
C GLY A 120 8.87 -7.33 6.88
N ALA A 121 7.99 -7.97 7.65
CA ALA A 121 8.19 -8.16 9.09
C ALA A 121 9.44 -9.00 9.39
N LEU A 122 9.66 -10.10 8.66
CA LEU A 122 10.85 -10.96 8.82
C LEU A 122 12.15 -10.21 8.51
N VAL A 123 12.15 -9.37 7.47
CA VAL A 123 13.33 -8.55 7.14
C VAL A 123 13.62 -7.56 8.26
N ALA A 124 12.61 -6.90 8.82
CA ALA A 124 12.79 -5.99 9.95
C ALA A 124 13.38 -6.70 11.18
N GLN A 125 12.84 -7.87 11.56
CA GLN A 125 13.32 -8.65 12.72
C GLN A 125 14.77 -9.13 12.58
N LYS A 126 15.26 -9.33 11.35
CA LYS A 126 16.66 -9.74 11.12
C LYS A 126 17.64 -8.58 11.19
N LEU A 127 17.16 -7.36 10.97
CA LEU A 127 18.01 -6.16 10.92
C LEU A 127 18.02 -5.39 12.24
N PHE A 128 17.00 -5.56 13.09
CA PHE A 128 16.78 -4.82 14.34
C PHE A 128 16.26 -5.74 15.43
#